data_AF-D8LZB8-F1
#
_entry.id   AF-D8LZB8-F1
#
_cell.length_a   1.000
_cell.length_b   1.000
_cell.length_c   1.000
_cell.angle_alpha   90.00
_cell.angle_beta   90.00
_cell.angle_gamma   90.00
#
_symmetry.space_group_name_H-M   'P 1'
#
loop_
_entity.id
_entity.type
_entity.pdbx_description
1 polymer ?
#
loop_
_entity_poly.entity_id
_entity_poly.type
_entity_poly.pdbx_seq_one_letter_code
_entity_poly.pdbx_strand_id
1 'polypeptide(L)'
;MDKAKEHLMLSFVPEHILCREAERADIYNYLHNSILQKGNGSPLYISGMPGTGKTATVREVIRELREEIDFNYFEINGMKVTSANAAFSMLLNFITHKYVVASKAADVRNAWVRLIG
;
A
#
# COMPACT_ATOMS: atom_id res chain seq x y z
N MET A 1 32.19 6.07 13.00
CA MET A 1 31.86 6.55 11.64
C MET A 1 30.83 5.66 10.95
N ASP A 2 30.63 4.42 11.40
CA ASP A 2 29.78 3.45 10.71
C ASP A 2 28.28 3.77 10.82
N LYS A 3 27.80 4.25 11.98
CA LYS A 3 26.41 4.74 12.15
C LYS A 3 26.03 5.87 11.17
N ALA A 4 26.96 6.79 10.89
CA ALA A 4 26.71 7.88 9.95
C ALA A 4 26.61 7.36 8.50
N LYS A 5 27.41 6.33 8.16
CA LYS A 5 27.34 5.69 6.84
C LYS A 5 26.03 4.92 6.67
N GLU A 6 25.57 4.22 7.70
CA GLU A 6 24.29 3.49 7.68
C GLU A 6 23.10 4.44 7.48
N HIS A 7 23.04 5.56 8.20
CA HIS A 7 21.95 6.53 8.08
C HIS A 7 21.95 7.33 6.77
N LEU A 8 23.07 7.33 6.03
CA LEU A 8 23.19 7.97 4.72
C LEU A 8 22.91 7.02 3.55
N MET A 9 22.70 5.72 3.81
CA MET A 9 22.34 4.78 2.75
C MET A 9 20.95 5.07 2.20
N LEU A 10 20.78 4.99 0.89
CA LEU A 10 19.47 5.19 0.23
C LEU A 10 18.40 4.16 0.66
N SER A 11 18.82 3.02 1.19
CA SER A 11 17.94 2.00 1.76
C SER A 11 17.46 2.34 3.17
N PHE A 12 18.10 3.30 3.84
CA PHE A 12 17.69 3.76 5.17
C PHE A 12 16.44 4.63 5.03
N VAL A 13 15.32 4.13 5.52
CA VAL A 13 14.08 4.91 5.62
C VAL A 13 14.03 5.45 7.05
N PRO A 14 14.09 6.78 7.24
CA PRO A 14 14.00 7.35 8.58
C PRO A 14 12.63 7.06 9.20
N GLU A 15 12.55 7.13 10.52
CA GLU A 15 11.29 6.94 11.23
C GLU A 15 10.26 7.99 10.83
N HIS A 16 10.70 9.24 10.64
CA HIS A 16 9.87 10.34 10.15
C HIS A 16 10.42 10.92 8.85
N ILE A 17 9.56 11.05 7.84
CA ILE A 17 9.90 11.75 6.60
C ILE A 17 9.78 13.26 6.84
N LEU A 18 10.92 13.93 6.78
CA LEU A 18 11.02 15.38 6.92
C LEU A 18 10.52 16.11 5.67
N CYS A 19 10.09 17.37 5.84
CA CYS A 19 9.70 18.28 4.76
C CYS A 19 8.48 17.80 3.94
N ARG A 20 7.63 16.98 4.56
CA ARG A 20 6.39 16.41 4.02
C ARG A 20 5.26 16.39 5.05
N GLU A 21 5.36 17.23 6.07
CA GLU A 21 4.49 17.19 7.25
C GLU A 21 3.04 17.48 6.88
N ALA A 22 2.79 18.42 5.96
CA ALA A 22 1.46 18.74 5.47
C ALA A 22 0.86 17.59 4.66
N GLU A 23 1.59 17.05 3.67
CA GLU A 23 1.09 15.93 2.87
C GLU A 23 0.91 14.66 3.70
N ARG A 24 1.78 14.43 4.69
CA ARG A 24 1.63 13.32 5.64
C ARG A 24 0.33 13.46 6.41
N ALA A 25 0.04 14.65 6.96
CA ALA A 25 -1.21 14.92 7.68
C ALA A 25 -2.44 14.71 6.81
N ASP A 26 -2.41 15.17 5.55
CA ASP A 26 -3.51 14.97 4.60
C ASP A 26 -3.77 13.48 4.32
N ILE A 27 -2.70 12.72 4.04
CA ILE A 27 -2.78 11.27 3.79
C ILE A 27 -3.29 10.54 5.04
N TYR A 28 -2.76 10.86 6.22
CA TYR A 28 -3.18 10.27 7.50
C TYR A 28 -4.67 10.49 7.75
N ASN A 29 -5.12 11.75 7.71
CA ASN A 29 -6.53 12.09 7.96
C ASN A 29 -7.46 11.39 6.97
N TYR A 30 -7.06 11.32 5.69
CA TYR A 30 -7.84 10.64 4.67
C TYR A 30 -7.98 9.13 4.93
N LEU A 31 -6.85 8.45 5.18
CA LEU A 31 -6.82 7.00 5.39
C LEU A 31 -7.52 6.63 6.70
N HIS A 32 -7.23 7.35 7.79
CA HIS A 32 -7.86 7.15 9.09
C HIS A 32 -9.39 7.19 8.97
N ASN A 33 -9.94 8.26 8.39
CA ASN A 33 -11.38 8.40 8.20
C ASN A 33 -11.96 7.32 7.27
N SER A 34 -11.27 6.98 6.19
CA SER A 34 -11.72 5.95 5.24
C SER A 34 -11.79 4.55 5.87
N ILE A 35 -10.83 4.22 6.73
CA ILE A 35 -10.79 2.95 7.47
C ILE A 35 -11.93 2.89 8.48
N LEU A 36 -12.13 3.95 9.27
CA LEU A 36 -13.23 4.01 10.25
C LEU A 36 -14.62 3.92 9.61
N GLN A 37 -14.77 4.45 8.39
CA GLN A 37 -16.01 4.36 7.60
C GLN A 37 -16.14 3.06 6.79
N LYS A 38 -15.34 2.03 7.11
CA LYS A 38 -15.34 0.70 6.47
C LYS A 38 -15.20 0.74 4.95
N GLY A 39 -14.42 1.69 4.42
CA GLY A 39 -14.11 1.75 2.99
C GLY A 39 -15.16 2.42 2.11
N ASN A 40 -16.11 3.18 2.69
CA ASN A 40 -17.03 4.03 1.92
C ASN A 40 -16.38 5.29 1.30
N GLY A 41 -15.05 5.40 1.33
CA GLY A 41 -14.30 6.52 0.77
C GLY A 41 -13.97 6.33 -0.72
N SER A 42 -13.74 7.43 -1.43
CA SER A 42 -13.18 7.42 -2.79
C SER A 42 -11.74 6.89 -2.81
N PRO A 43 -11.19 6.50 -3.97
CA PRO A 43 -9.75 6.25 -4.09
C PRO A 43 -8.93 7.53 -3.88
N LEU A 44 -7.79 7.42 -3.19
CA LEU A 44 -6.80 8.50 -3.06
C LEU A 44 -5.74 8.36 -4.16
N TYR A 45 -5.57 9.41 -4.98
CA TYR A 45 -4.53 9.47 -6.00
C TYR A 45 -3.42 10.43 -5.60
N ILE A 46 -2.17 9.94 -5.60
CA ILE A 46 -0.98 10.72 -5.22
C ILE A 46 -0.02 10.73 -6.41
N SER A 47 0.42 11.92 -6.83
CA SER A 47 1.30 12.11 -7.98
C SER A 47 2.49 13.02 -7.67
N GLY A 48 3.50 13.00 -8.54
CA GLY A 48 4.70 13.83 -8.43
C GLY A 48 5.93 13.13 -9.00
N MET A 49 7.03 13.85 -9.18
CA MET A 49 8.26 13.32 -9.78
C MET A 49 8.84 12.11 -9.03
N PRO A 50 9.50 11.14 -9.70
CA PRO A 50 10.20 10.05 -9.03
C PRO A 50 11.21 10.57 -7.99
N GLY A 51 11.40 9.84 -6.89
CA GLY A 51 12.36 10.21 -5.84
C GLY A 51 11.85 11.24 -4.82
N THR A 52 10.63 11.76 -4.95
CA THR A 52 10.11 12.81 -4.06
C THR A 52 9.50 12.31 -2.73
N GLY A 53 9.80 11.07 -2.33
CA GLY A 53 9.39 10.52 -1.03
C GLY A 53 7.94 10.01 -0.91
N LYS A 54 7.10 10.12 -1.95
CA LYS A 54 5.67 9.72 -1.91
C LYS A 54 5.41 8.34 -1.28
N THR A 55 6.08 7.30 -1.79
CA THR A 55 5.91 5.93 -1.27
C THR A 55 6.40 5.79 0.16
N ALA A 56 7.44 6.53 0.56
CA ALA A 56 7.95 6.52 1.92
C ALA A 56 6.93 7.17 2.88
N THR A 57 6.39 8.34 2.51
CA THR A 57 5.35 9.02 3.31
C THR A 57 4.10 8.17 3.49
N VAL A 58 3.61 7.50 2.44
CA VAL A 58 2.44 6.61 2.56
C VAL A 58 2.74 5.43 3.49
N ARG A 59 3.93 4.83 3.38
CA ARG A 59 4.32 3.70 4.25
C ARG A 59 4.50 4.11 5.71
N GLU A 60 5.00 5.31 5.96
CA GLU A 60 5.09 5.90 7.30
C GLU A 60 3.69 6.01 7.93
N VAL A 61 2.75 6.65 7.23
CA VAL A 61 1.37 6.80 7.69
C VAL A 61 0.70 5.45 7.92
N ILE A 62 0.89 4.47 7.02
CA ILE A 62 0.33 3.13 7.20
C ILE A 62 0.91 2.44 8.44
N ARG A 63 2.22 2.61 8.72
CA ARG A 63 2.83 2.04 9.93
C ARG A 63 2.20 2.63 11.19
N GLU A 64 2.07 3.94 11.24
CA GLU A 64 1.42 4.68 12.35
C GLU A 64 -0.04 4.22 12.54
N LEU A 65 -0.84 4.19 11.47
CA LEU A 65 -2.23 3.75 11.55
C LEU A 65 -2.40 2.30 12.04
N ARG A 66 -1.45 1.41 11.76
CA ARG A 66 -1.52 0.00 12.20
C ARG A 66 -1.22 -0.16 13.70
N GLU A 67 -0.61 0.83 14.34
CA GLU A 67 -0.43 0.85 15.79
C GLU A 67 -1.72 1.30 16.50
N GLU A 68 -2.58 2.05 15.80
CA GLU A 68 -3.80 2.64 16.35
C GLU A 68 -5.07 1.85 16.01
N ILE A 69 -5.14 1.28 14.80
CA ILE A 69 -6.34 0.67 14.25
C ILE A 69 -5.99 -0.68 13.60
N ASP A 70 -6.81 -1.70 13.86
CA ASP A 70 -6.66 -3.01 13.23
C ASP A 70 -7.19 -2.99 11.78
N PHE A 71 -6.29 -3.15 10.81
CA PHE A 71 -6.63 -3.35 9.41
C PHE A 71 -5.57 -4.15 8.65
N ASN A 72 -6.03 -4.76 7.57
CA ASN A 72 -5.20 -5.49 6.63
C ASN A 72 -4.58 -4.54 5.60
N TYR A 73 -3.25 -4.53 5.51
CA TYR A 73 -2.52 -3.74 4.51
C TYR A 73 -1.93 -4.65 3.43
N PHE A 74 -2.12 -4.25 2.17
CA PHE A 74 -1.58 -4.94 1.01
C PHE A 74 -1.06 -3.94 -0.01
N GLU A 75 0.20 -4.10 -0.41
CA GLU A 75 0.89 -3.22 -1.36
C GLU A 75 1.24 -3.99 -2.64
N ILE A 76 0.90 -3.43 -3.80
CA ILE A 76 1.35 -3.92 -5.11
C ILE A 76 2.20 -2.85 -5.78
N ASN A 77 3.38 -3.24 -6.26
CA ASN A 77 4.21 -2.41 -7.13
C ASN A 77 4.03 -2.86 -8.59
N GLY A 78 3.41 -2.01 -9.42
CA GLY A 78 3.20 -2.31 -10.84
C GLY A 78 4.47 -2.64 -11.62
N MET A 79 5.63 -2.09 -11.22
CA MET A 79 6.92 -2.39 -11.85
C MET A 79 7.48 -3.77 -11.46
N LYS A 80 6.97 -4.39 -10.39
CA LYS A 80 7.35 -5.74 -9.94
C LYS A 80 6.40 -6.83 -10.46
N VAL A 81 5.33 -6.46 -11.15
CA VAL A 81 4.29 -7.38 -11.60
C VAL A 81 4.39 -7.57 -13.12
N THR A 82 4.28 -8.82 -13.57
CA THR A 82 4.42 -9.18 -14.99
C THR A 82 3.17 -8.93 -15.84
N SER A 83 1.99 -8.85 -15.22
CA SER A 83 0.72 -8.55 -15.89
C SER A 83 -0.36 -8.11 -14.91
N ALA A 84 -1.42 -7.46 -15.39
CA ALA A 84 -2.59 -7.11 -14.55
C ALA A 84 -3.21 -8.36 -13.88
N ASN A 85 -3.27 -9.50 -14.57
CA ASN A 85 -3.78 -10.76 -14.02
C ASN A 85 -2.97 -11.25 -12.81
N ALA A 86 -1.65 -11.05 -12.84
CA ALA A 86 -0.79 -11.38 -11.71
C ALA A 86 -1.10 -10.50 -10.50
N ALA A 87 -1.32 -9.19 -10.68
CA ALA A 87 -1.75 -8.30 -9.59
C ALA A 87 -3.06 -8.75 -8.94
N PHE A 88 -4.08 -9.08 -9.74
CA PHE A 88 -5.36 -9.58 -9.21
C PHE A 88 -5.22 -10.91 -8.48
N SER A 89 -4.35 -11.80 -8.96
CA SER A 89 -4.09 -13.09 -8.31
C SER A 89 -3.41 -12.91 -6.96
N MET A 90 -2.46 -11.98 -6.85
CA MET A 90 -1.81 -11.64 -5.57
C MET A 90 -2.82 -11.07 -4.57
N LEU A 91 -3.69 -10.15 -5.01
CA LEU A 91 -4.72 -9.57 -4.16
C LEU A 91 -5.74 -10.61 -3.69
N LEU A 92 -6.19 -11.49 -4.59
CA LEU A 92 -7.13 -12.55 -4.25
C LEU A 92 -6.52 -13.53 -3.23
N ASN A 93 -5.25 -13.90 -3.42
CA ASN A 93 -4.53 -14.74 -2.47
C ASN A 93 -4.41 -14.06 -1.09
N PHE A 94 -4.17 -12.75 -1.06
CA PHE A 94 -4.13 -11.99 0.20
C PHE A 94 -5.47 -12.04 0.95
N ILE A 95 -6.60 -11.86 0.24
CA ILE A 95 -7.94 -11.83 0.85
C ILE A 95 -8.44 -13.22 1.25
N THR A 96 -8.17 -14.23 0.42
CA THR A 96 -8.76 -15.58 0.59
C THR A 96 -7.85 -16.58 1.30
N HIS A 97 -6.57 -16.24 1.44
CA HIS A 97 -5.50 -17.17 1.81
C HIS A 97 -5.42 -18.41 0.90
N LYS A 98 -5.89 -18.30 -0.35
CA LYS A 98 -5.84 -19.37 -1.36
C LYS A 98 -4.96 -18.94 -2.52
N TYR A 99 -3.99 -19.79 -2.86
CA TYR A 99 -3.17 -19.57 -4.03
C TYR A 99 -3.99 -19.78 -5.31
N VAL A 100 -4.19 -18.71 -6.08
CA VAL A 100 -4.86 -18.76 -7.38
C VAL A 100 -3.84 -18.43 -8.46
N VAL A 101 -3.64 -19.34 -9.41
CA VAL A 101 -2.68 -19.16 -10.51
C VAL A 101 -3.25 -18.14 -11.51
N ALA A 102 -2.47 -17.11 -11.83
CA ALA A 102 -2.83 -16.03 -12.76
C ALA A 102 -3.09 -16.46 -14.22
N SER A 103 -2.97 -17.76 -14.54
CA SER A 103 -3.05 -18.28 -15.91
C SER A 103 -4.44 -18.17 -16.54
N LYS A 104 -5.50 -18.11 -15.73
CA LYS A 104 -6.89 -18.01 -16.20
C LYS A 104 -7.57 -16.80 -15.57
N ALA A 105 -7.65 -15.70 -16.32
CA ALA A 105 -8.37 -14.49 -15.93
C ALA A 105 -9.84 -14.78 -15.52
N ALA A 106 -10.45 -15.81 -16.12
CA ALA A 106 -11.79 -16.28 -15.76
C ALA A 106 -11.86 -16.82 -14.32
N ASP A 107 -10.86 -17.55 -13.86
CA ASP A 107 -10.85 -18.14 -12.50
C ASP A 107 -10.70 -17.05 -11.44
N VAL A 108 -9.83 -16.06 -11.72
CA VAL A 108 -9.67 -14.87 -10.88
C VAL A 108 -10.99 -14.10 -10.83
N ARG A 109 -11.60 -13.78 -11.98
CA ARG A 109 -12.89 -13.07 -12.04
C ARG A 109 -14.02 -13.82 -11.33
N ASN A 110 -14.12 -15.13 -11.53
CA ASN A 110 -15.16 -15.95 -10.90
C ASN A 110 -14.97 -16.03 -9.37
N ALA A 111 -13.73 -16.09 -8.89
CA ALA A 111 -13.42 -16.05 -7.47
C ALA A 111 -13.73 -14.68 -6.86
N TRP A 112 -13.44 -13.59 -7.59
CA TRP A 112 -13.86 -12.24 -7.20
C TRP A 112 -15.38 -12.12 -7.07
N VAL A 113 -16.14 -12.53 -8.09
CA VAL A 113 -17.62 -12.46 -8.05
C VAL A 113 -18.20 -13.23 -6.84
N ARG A 114 -17.62 -14.37 -6.46
CA ARG A 114 -18.03 -15.15 -5.28
C ARG A 114 -17.70 -14.51 -3.92
N LEU A 115 -16.77 -13.56 -3.88
CA LEU A 115 -16.34 -12.88 -2.64
C LEU A 115 -17.19 -11.65 -2.32
N ILE A 116 -17.72 -10.99 -3.34
CA ILE A 116 -18.43 -9.70 -3.26
C ILE A 116 -19.93 -9.81 -3.59
N GLY A 117 -20.40 -10.99 -4.00
CA GLY A 117 -21.82 -11.34 -4.16
C GLY A 117 -22.24 -12.38 -3.14
#